data_AF-A0A2P1BP44-F1
#
_entry.id   AF-A0A2P1BP44-F1
#
_cell.length_a   1.000
_cell.length_b   1.000
_cell.length_c   1.000
_cell.angle_alpha   90.00
_cell.angle_beta   90.00
_cell.angle_gamma   90.00
#
_symmetry.space_group_name_H-M   'P 1'
#
loop_
_entity.id
_entity.type
_entity.pdbx_description
1 polymer ?
#
loop_
_entity_poly.entity_id
_entity_poly.type
_entity_poly.pdbx_seq_one_letter_code
_entity_poly.pdbx_strand_id
1 'polypeptide(L)'
;MADVVAHHISPRSKFSFFYALSRISCPVSEAAYDMAYATIPQYRAAEGWAVHGKSGSGWLRDNNGKINESRPQGWFVGWAEKNGRQVVFARLEIGKEKSDIPGGSKAREDILVELPVLMGNK
;
A
#
# COMPACT_ATOMS: atom_id res chain seq x y z
N MET A 1 25.61 -20.10 -9.90
CA MET A 1 24.34 -19.53 -10.43
C MET A 1 23.47 -19.22 -9.24
N ALA A 2 23.15 -17.95 -9.00
CA ALA A 2 22.29 -17.57 -7.88
C ALA A 2 20.83 -17.63 -8.36
N ASP A 3 20.04 -18.51 -7.76
CA ASP A 3 18.60 -18.54 -7.90
C ASP A 3 18.01 -17.22 -7.39
N VAL A 4 17.62 -16.35 -8.31
CA VAL A 4 16.79 -15.19 -7.99
C VAL A 4 15.36 -15.71 -7.85
N VAL A 5 14.97 -16.00 -6.61
CA VAL A 5 13.59 -16.33 -6.25
C VAL A 5 12.71 -15.12 -6.53
N ALA A 6 12.01 -15.14 -7.67
CA ALA A 6 11.04 -14.12 -8.02
C ALA A 6 9.86 -14.18 -7.03
N HIS A 7 9.79 -13.22 -6.10
CA HIS A 7 8.65 -13.08 -5.18
C HIS A 7 7.41 -12.60 -5.97
N HIS A 8 6.62 -13.55 -6.46
CA HIS A 8 5.32 -13.28 -7.09
C HIS A 8 4.20 -13.46 -6.06
N ILE A 9 3.75 -12.36 -5.46
CA ILE A 9 2.60 -12.35 -4.55
C ILE A 9 1.39 -11.82 -5.33
N SER A 10 0.34 -12.62 -5.45
CA SER A 10 -0.91 -12.23 -6.15
C SER A 10 -1.59 -11.04 -5.44
N PRO A 11 -2.40 -10.21 -6.12
CA PRO A 11 -3.09 -9.07 -5.49
C PRO A 11 -3.89 -9.45 -4.24
N ARG A 12 -4.53 -10.62 -4.26
CA ARG A 12 -5.29 -11.16 -3.12
C ARG A 12 -4.37 -11.57 -1.96
N SER A 13 -3.22 -12.16 -2.25
CA SER A 13 -2.24 -12.57 -1.25
C SER A 13 -1.49 -11.37 -0.65
N LYS A 14 -1.21 -10.32 -1.44
CA LYS A 14 -0.71 -9.03 -0.93
C LYS A 14 -1.72 -8.39 0.02
N PHE A 15 -2.99 -8.36 -0.37
CA PHE A 15 -4.05 -7.88 0.53
C PHE A 15 -4.12 -8.69 1.82
N SER A 16 -4.08 -10.03 1.76
CA SER A 16 -4.07 -10.87 2.97
C SER A 16 -2.83 -10.69 3.84
N PHE A 17 -1.64 -10.52 3.26
CA PHE A 17 -0.41 -10.24 4.02
C PHE A 17 -0.47 -8.86 4.69
N PHE A 18 -0.93 -7.84 3.99
CA PHE A 18 -1.08 -6.50 4.56
C PHE A 18 -2.22 -6.42 5.57
N TYR A 19 -3.31 -7.14 5.34
CA TYR A 19 -4.39 -7.32 6.30
C TYR A 19 -3.89 -8.03 7.57
N ALA A 20 -3.05 -9.06 7.43
CA ALA A 20 -2.40 -9.75 8.55
C ALA A 20 -1.41 -8.84 9.31
N LEU A 21 -0.58 -8.06 8.61
CA LEU A 21 0.31 -7.07 9.21
C LEU A 21 -0.47 -6.00 9.98
N SER A 22 -1.55 -5.46 9.38
CA SER A 22 -2.42 -4.45 10.01
C SER A 22 -3.19 -4.99 11.22
N ARG A 23 -3.30 -6.31 11.37
CA ARG A 23 -3.96 -6.98 12.49
C ARG A 23 -2.98 -7.52 13.54
N ILE A 24 -1.68 -7.22 13.43
CA ILE A 24 -0.65 -7.71 14.36
C ILE A 24 -0.72 -9.25 14.47
N SER A 25 -0.87 -9.95 13.34
CA SER A 25 -1.00 -11.41 13.34
C SER A 25 0.25 -12.14 12.85
N CYS A 26 1.37 -11.43 12.68
CA CYS A 26 2.68 -12.04 12.45
C CYS A 26 3.28 -12.47 13.81
N PRO A 27 3.82 -13.70 13.94
CA PRO A 27 4.43 -14.17 15.18
C PRO A 27 5.82 -13.54 15.40
N VAL A 28 5.85 -12.22 15.61
CA VAL A 28 7.04 -11.44 15.96
C VAL A 28 6.83 -10.76 17.30
N SER A 29 7.91 -10.29 17.93
CA SER A 29 7.82 -9.62 19.23
C SER A 29 7.05 -8.30 19.15
N GLU A 30 6.45 -7.89 20.25
CA GLU A 30 5.80 -6.58 20.40
C GLU A 30 6.76 -5.43 20.06
N ALA A 31 8.00 -5.50 20.53
CA ALA A 31 9.04 -4.53 20.18
C ALA A 31 9.31 -4.44 18.66
N ALA A 32 9.18 -5.55 17.91
CA ALA A 32 9.33 -5.52 16.46
C ALA A 32 8.16 -4.78 15.79
N TYR A 33 6.95 -4.89 16.33
CA TYR A 33 5.82 -4.08 15.91
C TYR A 33 6.05 -2.60 16.22
N ASP A 34 6.46 -2.26 17.43
CA ASP A 34 6.69 -0.86 17.83
C ASP A 34 7.71 -0.16 16.94
N MET A 35 8.85 -0.83 16.69
CA MET A 35 9.88 -0.31 15.79
C MET A 35 9.37 -0.13 14.36
N ALA A 36 8.57 -1.09 13.87
CA ALA A 36 7.96 -1.00 12.54
C ALA A 36 6.98 0.18 12.47
N TYR A 37 6.06 0.29 13.43
CA TYR A 37 5.08 1.37 13.51
C TYR A 37 5.76 2.75 13.59
N ALA A 38 6.82 2.88 14.39
CA ALA A 38 7.58 4.13 14.54
C ALA A 38 8.25 4.61 13.24
N THR A 39 8.51 3.70 12.29
CA THR A 39 9.18 4.03 11.02
C THR A 39 8.19 4.33 9.88
N ILE A 40 6.89 4.03 10.07
CA ILE A 40 5.90 4.20 9.01
C ILE A 40 5.62 5.70 8.79
N PRO A 41 5.78 6.22 7.55
CA PRO A 41 5.51 7.61 7.26
C PRO A 41 4.06 8.01 7.57
N GLN A 42 3.91 9.21 8.12
CA GLN A 42 2.63 9.83 8.41
C GLN A 42 2.30 10.93 7.40
N TYR A 43 1.03 11.01 7.01
CA TYR A 43 0.44 11.97 6.11
C TYR A 43 -0.85 12.53 6.71
N ARG A 44 -1.35 13.63 6.15
CA ARG A 44 -2.66 14.19 6.52
C ARG A 44 -3.59 14.10 5.32
N ALA A 45 -4.79 13.58 5.53
CA ALA A 45 -5.90 13.71 4.62
C ALA A 45 -6.85 14.80 5.13
N ALA A 46 -7.79 15.24 4.29
CA ALA A 46 -8.75 16.26 4.68
C ALA A 46 -9.63 15.80 5.85
N GLU A 47 -10.34 16.76 6.46
CA GLU A 47 -11.20 16.52 7.62
C GLU A 47 -10.51 15.90 8.86
N GLY A 48 -9.20 16.11 9.02
CA GLY A 48 -8.48 15.72 10.24
C GLY A 48 -8.07 14.25 10.32
N TRP A 49 -8.12 13.51 9.21
CA TRP A 49 -7.59 12.15 9.15
C TRP A 49 -6.06 12.15 9.19
N ALA A 50 -5.48 11.47 10.18
CA ALA A 50 -4.06 11.10 10.19
C ALA A 50 -3.90 9.78 9.43
N VAL A 51 -2.99 9.72 8.46
CA VAL A 51 -2.81 8.55 7.61
C VAL A 51 -1.38 8.03 7.75
N HIS A 52 -1.23 6.76 8.09
CA HIS A 52 0.06 6.09 8.19
C HIS A 52 0.14 5.07 7.08
N GLY A 53 1.24 5.06 6.32
CA GLY A 53 1.36 4.06 5.27
C GLY A 53 2.63 4.14 4.45
N LYS A 54 2.81 3.10 3.63
CA LYS A 54 3.98 2.96 2.78
C LYS A 54 3.58 2.83 1.31
N SER A 55 4.29 3.59 0.47
CA SER A 55 4.20 3.49 -0.98
C SER A 55 5.12 2.40 -1.52
N GLY A 56 4.66 1.72 -2.57
CA GLY A 56 5.42 0.80 -3.39
C GLY A 56 5.11 1.03 -4.87
N SER A 57 6.14 1.00 -5.71
CA SER A 57 6.03 1.20 -7.16
C SER A 57 6.73 0.07 -7.88
N GLY A 58 6.25 -0.26 -9.08
CA GLY A 58 6.94 -1.19 -9.96
C GLY A 58 6.17 -1.35 -11.26
N TRP A 59 6.42 -2.44 -11.96
CA TRP A 59 5.74 -2.78 -13.20
C TRP A 59 5.13 -4.16 -13.11
N LEU A 60 4.06 -4.38 -13.87
CA LEU A 60 3.57 -5.73 -14.10
C LEU A 60 4.54 -6.51 -14.99
N ARG A 61 4.38 -7.83 -14.99
CA ARG A 61 5.12 -8.71 -15.89
C ARG A 61 4.23 -9.12 -17.06
N ASP A 62 4.83 -9.34 -18.22
CA ASP A 62 4.16 -9.93 -19.37
C ASP A 62 3.95 -11.44 -19.19
N ASN A 63 3.35 -12.09 -20.19
CA ASN A 63 3.08 -13.53 -20.18
C ASN A 63 4.35 -14.39 -20.14
N ASN A 64 5.51 -13.81 -20.49
CA ASN A 64 6.82 -14.46 -20.45
C ASN A 64 7.55 -14.15 -19.12
N GLY A 65 6.90 -13.46 -18.18
CA GLY A 65 7.45 -13.09 -16.88
C GLY A 65 8.43 -11.91 -16.93
N LYS A 66 8.61 -11.25 -18.07
CA LYS A 66 9.50 -10.09 -18.21
C LYS A 66 8.78 -8.83 -17.74
N ILE A 67 9.52 -7.88 -17.17
CA ILE A 67 9.01 -6.55 -16.80
C ILE A 67 8.37 -5.89 -18.02
N ASN A 68 7.10 -5.47 -17.87
CA ASN A 68 6.39 -4.70 -18.87
C ASN A 68 6.30 -3.23 -18.43
N GLU A 69 7.21 -2.40 -18.95
CA GLU A 69 7.29 -0.98 -18.62
C GLU A 69 6.04 -0.17 -19.04
N SER A 70 5.26 -0.68 -20.00
CA SER A 70 4.01 -0.03 -20.41
C SER A 70 2.85 -0.28 -19.44
N ARG A 71 3.09 -1.07 -18.39
CA ARG A 71 2.10 -1.46 -17.37
C ARG A 71 2.63 -1.17 -15.96
N PRO A 72 2.87 0.10 -15.60
CA PRO A 72 3.29 0.44 -14.24
C PRO A 72 2.19 0.09 -13.24
N GLN A 73 2.60 -0.26 -12.03
CA GLN A 73 1.70 -0.48 -10.90
C GLN A 73 2.18 0.30 -9.68
N GLY A 74 1.22 0.72 -8.87
CA GLY A 74 1.41 1.48 -7.65
C GLY A 74 0.60 0.90 -6.51
N TRP A 75 1.20 0.84 -5.33
CA TRP A 75 0.53 0.46 -4.10
C TRP A 75 0.72 1.53 -3.04
N PHE A 76 -0.33 1.76 -2.27
CA PHE A 76 -0.22 2.46 -0.99
C PHE A 76 -1.09 1.74 0.03
N VAL A 77 -0.45 1.31 1.13
CA VAL A 77 -1.07 0.45 2.12
C VAL A 77 -0.79 1.00 3.51
N GLY A 78 -1.79 0.94 4.39
CA GLY A 78 -1.67 1.49 5.72
C GLY A 78 -3.01 1.60 6.45
N TRP A 79 -3.07 2.51 7.41
CA TRP A 79 -4.27 2.81 8.18
C TRP A 79 -4.44 4.32 8.35
N ALA A 80 -5.67 4.72 8.66
CA ALA A 80 -6.03 6.09 8.94
C ALA A 80 -6.79 6.19 10.27
N GLU A 81 -6.58 7.29 10.98
CA GLU A 81 -7.12 7.54 12.31
C GLU A 81 -7.80 8.91 12.37
N LYS A 82 -8.98 8.95 12.99
CA LYS A 82 -9.72 10.17 13.30
C LYS A 82 -10.62 9.92 14.50
N ASN A 83 -10.49 10.74 15.55
CA ASN A 83 -11.37 10.71 16.73
C ASN A 83 -11.56 9.30 17.34
N GLY A 84 -10.48 8.53 17.49
CA GLY A 84 -10.52 7.17 18.03
C GLY A 84 -11.01 6.09 17.05
N ARG A 85 -11.45 6.46 15.84
CA ARG A 85 -11.77 5.51 14.76
C ARG A 85 -10.51 5.23 13.94
N GLN A 86 -10.18 3.95 13.79
CA GLN A 86 -9.12 3.46 12.91
C GLN A 86 -9.73 2.74 11.69
N VAL A 87 -9.15 2.95 10.52
CA VAL A 87 -9.54 2.29 9.26
C VAL A 87 -8.29 1.82 8.53
N VAL A 88 -8.21 0.53 8.23
CA VAL A 88 -7.12 -0.05 7.42
C VAL A 88 -7.52 -0.02 5.94
N PHE A 89 -6.57 0.26 5.05
CA PHE A 89 -6.80 0.27 3.61
C PHE A 89 -5.62 -0.29 2.82
N ALA A 90 -5.90 -0.70 1.58
CA ALA A 90 -4.90 -0.96 0.55
C ALA A 90 -5.40 -0.39 -0.78
N ARG A 91 -4.63 0.51 -1.39
CA ARG A 91 -4.90 1.08 -2.71
C ARG A 91 -3.93 0.50 -3.74
N LEU A 92 -4.48 0.04 -4.86
CA LEU A 92 -3.74 -0.40 -6.03
C LEU A 92 -4.10 0.48 -7.22
N GLU A 93 -3.09 0.97 -7.90
CA GLU A 93 -3.19 1.66 -9.18
C GLU A 93 -2.47 0.84 -10.25
N ILE A 94 -3.13 0.58 -11.38
CA ILE A 94 -2.51 -0.07 -12.54
C ILE A 94 -2.60 0.90 -13.73
N GLY A 95 -1.44 1.39 -14.14
CA GLY A 95 -1.33 2.23 -15.33
C GLY A 95 -1.56 1.42 -16.61
N LYS A 96 -2.22 2.06 -17.57
CA LYS A 96 -2.42 1.52 -18.92
C LYS A 96 -1.32 1.93 -19.90
N GLU A 97 -0.52 2.92 -19.51
CA GLU A 97 0.57 3.50 -20.28
C GLU A 97 1.75 3.83 -19.36
N LYS A 98 2.90 4.17 -19.97
CA LYS A 98 4.10 4.57 -19.22
C LYS A 98 3.82 5.89 -18.49
N SER A 99 4.32 6.01 -17.27
CA SER A 99 4.17 7.19 -16.43
C SER A 99 5.51 7.53 -15.78
N ASP A 100 5.85 8.81 -15.79
CA ASP A 100 7.03 9.33 -15.07
C ASP A 100 6.74 9.53 -13.57
N ILE A 101 5.47 9.56 -13.18
CA ILE A 101 5.05 9.56 -11.78
C ILE A 101 5.15 8.13 -11.24
N PRO A 102 5.88 7.88 -10.14
CA PRO A 102 5.88 6.57 -9.49
C PRO A 102 4.47 6.17 -9.05
N GLY A 103 4.02 4.99 -9.46
CA GLY A 103 2.64 4.54 -9.20
C GLY A 103 2.26 4.57 -7.71
N GLY A 104 3.18 4.26 -6.81
CA GLY A 104 2.93 4.31 -5.36
C GLY A 104 2.73 5.74 -4.82
N SER A 105 3.34 6.75 -5.45
CA SER A 105 3.07 8.16 -5.11
C SER A 105 1.65 8.55 -5.52
N LYS A 106 1.25 8.15 -6.73
CA LYS A 106 -0.11 8.35 -7.22
C LYS A 106 -1.15 7.65 -6.33
N ALA A 107 -0.96 6.37 -6.03
CA ALA A 107 -1.87 5.61 -5.16
C ALA A 107 -2.02 6.23 -3.76
N ARG A 108 -0.93 6.83 -3.23
CA ARG A 108 -0.96 7.58 -1.97
C ARG A 108 -1.79 8.86 -2.10
N GLU A 109 -1.51 9.66 -3.10
CA GLU A 109 -2.19 10.95 -3.30
C GLU A 109 -3.68 10.75 -3.54
N ASP A 110 -4.06 9.77 -4.36
CA ASP A 110 -5.46 9.44 -4.65
C ASP A 110 -6.21 9.05 -3.35
N ILE A 111 -5.65 8.17 -2.51
CA ILE A 111 -6.34 7.79 -1.26
C ILE A 111 -6.44 8.94 -0.25
N LEU A 112 -5.46 9.86 -0.20
CA LEU A 112 -5.52 11.00 0.72
C LEU A 112 -6.67 11.95 0.36
N VAL A 113 -7.03 12.02 -0.91
CA VAL A 113 -8.19 12.79 -1.41
C VAL A 113 -9.50 12.01 -1.23
N GLU A 114 -9.51 10.73 -1.57
CA GLU A 114 -10.73 9.91 -1.56
C GLU A 114 -11.19 9.49 -0.15
N LEU A 115 -10.27 9.35 0.81
CA LEU A 115 -10.56 8.78 2.13
C LEU A 115 -11.72 9.47 2.86
N PRO A 116 -11.82 10.81 2.95
CA PRO A 116 -12.96 11.46 3.59
C PRO A 116 -14.30 11.12 2.91
N VAL A 117 -14.35 11.11 1.58
CA VAL A 117 -15.55 10.78 0.79
C VAL A 117 -15.97 9.34 1.04
N LEU A 118 -15.02 8.40 1.00
CA LEU A 118 -15.27 6.98 1.28
C LEU A 118 -15.81 6.76 2.70
N MET A 119 -15.40 7.59 3.66
CA MET A 119 -15.81 7.47 5.06
C MET A 119 -17.08 8.25 5.41
N GLY A 120 -17.45 9.27 4.62
CA GLY A 120 -18.66 10.08 4.76
C GLY A 120 -19.91 9.46 4.13
N ASN A 121 -19.75 8.53 3.17
CA ASN A 121 -20.86 7.84 2.50
C ASN A 121 -21.42 6.64 3.31
N LYS A 122 -21.69 6.83 4.61
CA LYS A 122 -22.33 5.81 5.46
C LYS A 122 -23.70 6.26 5.95
#